data_AF-A0A1X1GRF7-F1
#
_entry.id   AF-A0A1X1GRF7-F1
#
_cell.length_a   1.000
_cell.length_b   1.000
_cell.length_c   1.000
_cell.angle_alpha   90.00
_cell.angle_beta   90.00
_cell.angle_gamma   90.00
#
_symmetry.space_group_name_H-M   'P 1'
#
loop_
_entity.id
_entity.type
_entity.pdbx_description
1 polymer ?
#
loop_
_entity_poly.entity_id
_entity_poly.type
_entity_poly.pdbx_seq_one_letter_code
_entity_poly.pdbx_strand_id
1 'polypeptide(L)'
;MEFIVAEEGIPQNIGCQGALIAYYGSEIEFHYETVPPHGDEIFSAKLPLLGIDLPFWIYGRNLIFLDAYYLLAETVKKGTWNPITSMLINIHMGEYASLDHWYNHISIEQNGLELKNDYDGKVRTLKNIDKLHWLALDAESEERN
;
A
#
# COMPACT_ATOMS: atom_id res chain seq x y z
N MET A 1 11.93 -12.02 9.15
CA MET A 1 11.80 -10.67 8.57
C MET A 1 12.85 -10.50 7.50
N GLU A 2 12.38 -10.27 6.28
CA GLU A 2 13.20 -10.00 5.10
C GLU A 2 13.55 -8.50 5.02
N PHE A 3 14.63 -8.16 4.33
CA PHE A 3 14.98 -6.77 4.01
C PHE A 3 15.06 -6.61 2.50
N ILE A 4 14.27 -5.70 1.94
CA ILE A 4 14.15 -5.50 0.49
C ILE A 4 14.47 -4.05 0.16
N VAL A 5 15.31 -3.84 -0.84
CA VAL A 5 15.50 -2.52 -1.47
C VAL A 5 14.65 -2.51 -2.72
N ALA A 6 13.61 -1.68 -2.75
CA ALA A 6 12.71 -1.61 -3.89
C ALA A 6 13.32 -0.85 -5.06
N GLU A 7 12.74 -1.04 -6.24
CA GLU A 7 13.00 -0.24 -7.44
C GLU A 7 11.73 0.48 -7.86
N GLU A 8 11.88 1.68 -8.45
CA GLU A 8 10.75 2.49 -8.88
C GLU A 8 9.90 1.74 -9.90
N GLY A 9 8.59 1.67 -9.67
CA GLY A 9 7.65 1.05 -10.58
C GLY A 9 7.74 -0.47 -10.68
N ILE A 10 8.65 -1.13 -9.96
CA ILE A 10 8.80 -2.59 -9.98
C ILE A 10 8.00 -3.19 -8.82
N PRO A 11 6.99 -4.05 -9.08
CA PRO A 11 6.21 -4.67 -8.03
C PRO A 11 7.05 -5.56 -7.10
N GLN A 12 6.87 -5.36 -5.80
CA GLN A 12 7.45 -6.19 -4.75
C GLN A 12 6.38 -7.11 -4.15
N ASN A 13 6.77 -8.34 -3.86
CA ASN A 13 5.96 -9.33 -3.16
C ASN A 13 6.73 -9.83 -1.93
N ILE A 14 6.04 -10.05 -0.82
CA ILE A 14 6.64 -10.43 0.46
C ILE A 14 5.96 -11.68 1.02
N GLY A 15 6.74 -12.55 1.65
CA GLY A 15 6.23 -13.78 2.26
C GLY A 15 5.80 -13.62 3.72
N CYS A 16 5.25 -14.70 4.29
CA CYS A 16 4.74 -14.77 5.67
C CYS A 16 5.75 -14.45 6.80
N GLN A 17 7.03 -14.24 6.47
CA GLN A 17 8.06 -13.85 7.44
C GLN A 17 8.06 -12.35 7.79
N GLY A 18 7.23 -11.55 7.11
CA GLY A 18 7.27 -10.09 7.16
C GLY A 18 8.50 -9.53 6.45
N ALA A 19 8.48 -8.22 6.19
CA ALA A 19 9.56 -7.55 5.46
C ALA A 19 9.71 -6.09 5.89
N LEU A 20 10.94 -5.61 5.90
CA LEU A 20 11.24 -4.17 5.87
C LEU A 20 11.60 -3.81 4.43
N ILE A 21 10.81 -2.94 3.79
CA ILE A 21 11.10 -2.46 2.45
C ILE A 21 11.60 -1.02 2.54
N ALA A 22 12.75 -0.76 1.93
CA ALA A 22 13.37 0.55 1.86
C ALA A 22 13.46 1.04 0.40
N TYR A 23 13.23 2.33 0.19
CA TYR A 23 13.35 2.98 -1.11
C TYR A 23 13.70 4.46 -0.94
N TYR A 24 14.84 4.90 -1.49
CA TYR A 24 15.31 6.30 -1.48
C TYR A 24 15.22 7.03 -0.12
N GLY A 25 15.53 6.33 0.97
CA GLY A 25 15.51 6.90 2.32
C GLY A 25 14.14 6.86 3.02
N SER A 26 13.12 6.31 2.36
CA SER A 26 11.84 5.96 2.97
C SER A 26 11.80 4.47 3.30
N GLU A 27 11.02 4.12 4.33
CA GLU A 27 10.93 2.75 4.84
C GLU A 27 9.48 2.41 5.24
N ILE A 28 9.10 1.15 5.04
CA ILE A 28 7.85 0.58 5.53
C ILE A 28 8.10 -0.84 6.04
N GLU A 29 7.60 -1.14 7.23
CA GLU A 29 7.75 -2.43 7.88
C GLU A 29 6.43 -3.20 7.86
N PHE A 30 6.47 -4.46 7.41
CA PHE A 30 5.32 -5.34 7.29
C PHE A 30 5.40 -6.47 8.30
N HIS A 31 4.33 -6.61 9.08
CA HIS A 31 4.14 -7.68 10.06
C HIS A 31 3.01 -8.60 9.59
N TYR A 32 3.30 -9.89 9.48
CA TYR A 32 2.32 -10.87 9.02
C TYR A 32 1.14 -10.97 10.00
N GLU A 33 -0.08 -10.92 9.47
CA GLU A 33 -1.32 -11.04 10.26
C GLU A 33 -2.03 -12.35 9.95
N THR A 34 -2.33 -12.58 8.66
CA THR A 34 -3.16 -13.71 8.25
C THR A 34 -3.02 -14.00 6.76
N VAL A 35 -3.65 -15.08 6.30
CA VAL A 35 -3.79 -15.44 4.89
C VAL A 35 -5.24 -15.89 4.66
N PRO A 36 -5.95 -15.35 3.66
CA PRO A 36 -7.29 -15.81 3.35
C PRO A 36 -7.23 -17.21 2.70
N PRO A 37 -8.31 -18.02 2.77
CA PRO A 37 -8.30 -19.42 2.34
C PRO A 37 -7.80 -19.68 0.90
N HIS A 38 -7.88 -18.67 0.02
CA HIS A 38 -7.46 -18.73 -1.40
C HIS A 38 -6.82 -17.42 -1.86
N GLY A 39 -6.01 -16.77 -1.03
CA GLY A 39 -5.30 -15.56 -1.45
C GLY A 39 -3.96 -15.40 -0.79
N ASP A 40 -3.34 -14.26 -1.03
CA ASP A 40 -1.99 -13.95 -0.56
C ASP A 40 -1.99 -13.44 0.88
N GLU A 41 -0.81 -13.47 1.49
CA GLU A 41 -0.58 -13.01 2.85
C GLU A 41 -0.98 -11.55 3.05
N ILE A 42 -1.56 -11.27 4.21
CA ILE A 42 -2.05 -9.96 4.65
C ILE A 42 -1.23 -9.53 5.85
N PHE A 43 -0.84 -8.26 5.86
CA PHE A 43 0.10 -7.67 6.79
C PHE A 43 -0.49 -6.42 7.44
N SER A 44 -0.19 -6.20 8.71
CA SER A 44 -0.16 -4.84 9.25
C SER A 44 1.14 -4.19 8.80
N ALA A 45 1.12 -2.87 8.67
CA ALA A 45 2.27 -2.12 8.24
C ALA A 45 2.50 -0.89 9.11
N LYS A 46 3.77 -0.57 9.30
CA LYS A 46 4.24 0.56 10.08
C LYS A 46 5.16 1.41 9.23
N LEU A 47 5.07 2.73 9.40
CA LEU A 47 5.99 3.71 8.84
C LEU A 47 7.06 4.01 9.90
N PRO A 48 8.24 3.36 9.87
CA PRO A 48 9.18 3.38 11.00
C PRO A 48 9.72 4.79 11.27
N LEU A 49 9.96 5.57 10.22
CA LEU A 49 10.46 6.95 10.32
C LEU A 49 9.48 7.89 11.02
N LEU A 50 8.19 7.60 10.92
CA LEU A 50 7.12 8.39 11.56
C LEU A 50 6.66 7.77 12.89
N GLY A 51 6.98 6.50 13.13
CA GLY A 51 6.49 5.75 14.28
C GLY A 51 4.98 5.48 14.22
N ILE A 52 4.38 5.45 13.03
CA ILE A 52 2.93 5.35 12.83
C ILE A 52 2.55 3.98 12.26
N ASP A 53 1.52 3.37 12.85
CA ASP A 53 0.89 2.16 12.32
C ASP A 53 -0.27 2.50 11.38
N LEU A 54 -0.37 1.78 10.25
CA LEU A 54 -1.45 2.00 9.31
C LEU A 54 -2.80 1.51 9.88
N PRO A 55 -3.91 2.22 9.65
CA PRO A 55 -5.24 1.87 10.16
C PRO A 55 -5.93 0.75 9.36
N PHE A 56 -5.23 0.17 8.38
CA PHE A 56 -5.69 -0.89 7.49
C PHE A 56 -4.60 -1.96 7.34
N TRP A 57 -4.96 -3.09 6.75
CA TRP A 57 -4.01 -4.13 6.38
C TRP A 57 -3.71 -4.08 4.88
N ILE A 58 -2.54 -4.58 4.52
CA ILE A 58 -1.99 -4.57 3.16
C ILE A 58 -1.77 -6.02 2.71
N TYR A 59 -2.13 -6.35 1.47
CA TYR A 59 -1.69 -7.59 0.85
C TYR A 59 -0.20 -7.50 0.51
N GLY A 60 0.57 -8.53 0.83
CA GLY A 60 2.00 -8.62 0.51
C GLY A 60 2.31 -8.85 -0.97
N ARG A 61 1.44 -8.41 -1.88
CA ARG A 61 1.59 -8.54 -3.32
C ARG A 61 1.42 -7.18 -3.98
N ASN A 62 2.03 -7.00 -5.15
CA ASN A 62 1.88 -5.79 -5.96
C ASN A 62 2.18 -4.51 -5.17
N LEU A 63 3.18 -4.53 -4.30
CA LEU A 63 3.65 -3.35 -3.59
C LEU A 63 4.51 -2.53 -4.55
N ILE A 64 4.02 -1.39 -5.02
CA ILE A 64 4.70 -0.58 -6.04
C ILE A 64 5.07 0.79 -5.48
N PHE A 65 6.36 1.07 -5.41
CA PHE A 65 6.87 2.40 -5.11
C PHE A 65 6.84 3.22 -6.39
N LEU A 66 6.03 4.28 -6.41
CA LEU A 66 5.94 5.19 -7.57
C LEU A 66 7.05 6.24 -7.55
N ASP A 67 7.48 6.63 -6.35
CA ASP A 67 8.63 7.49 -6.10
C ASP A 67 9.04 7.35 -4.61
N ALA A 68 9.89 8.25 -4.12
CA ALA A 68 10.38 8.20 -2.74
C ALA A 68 9.29 8.39 -1.68
N TYR A 69 8.12 8.90 -2.07
CA TYR A 69 7.03 9.29 -1.17
C TYR A 69 5.84 8.33 -1.27
N TYR A 70 5.54 7.79 -2.45
CA TYR A 70 4.27 7.12 -2.69
C TYR A 70 4.43 5.61 -2.90
N LEU A 71 3.73 4.85 -2.05
CA LEU A 71 3.51 3.42 -2.21
C LEU A 71 2.06 3.18 -2.66
N LEU A 72 1.89 2.47 -3.77
CA LEU A 72 0.61 1.91 -4.19
C LEU A 72 0.51 0.47 -3.69
N ALA A 73 -0.57 0.17 -2.98
CA ALA A 73 -0.80 -1.14 -2.38
C ALA A 73 -2.27 -1.57 -2.44
N GLU A 74 -2.49 -2.88 -2.42
CA GLU A 74 -3.81 -3.47 -2.23
C GLU A 74 -4.11 -3.61 -0.74
N THR A 75 -5.26 -3.09 -0.30
CA THR A 75 -5.56 -2.94 1.13
C THR A 75 -6.94 -3.46 1.50
N VAL A 76 -7.11 -3.78 2.77
CA VAL A 76 -8.37 -4.22 3.40
C VAL A 76 -8.50 -3.64 4.79
N LYS A 77 -9.72 -3.60 5.33
CA LYS A 77 -9.93 -3.25 6.72
C LYS A 77 -9.27 -4.30 7.63
N LYS A 78 -8.71 -3.86 8.78
CA LYS A 78 -8.18 -4.78 9.80
C LYS A 78 -9.22 -5.85 10.17
N GLY A 79 -8.78 -7.10 10.28
CA GLY A 79 -9.63 -8.25 10.57
C GLY A 79 -10.46 -8.76 9.38
N THR A 80 -10.22 -8.26 8.16
CA THR A 80 -10.96 -8.66 6.95
C THR A 80 -10.00 -9.01 5.81
N TRP A 81 -10.54 -9.61 4.75
CA TRP A 81 -9.83 -9.88 3.48
C TRP A 81 -10.62 -9.38 2.26
N ASN A 82 -11.74 -8.68 2.47
CA ASN A 82 -12.62 -8.16 1.43
C ASN A 82 -13.53 -7.08 2.04
N PRO A 83 -13.89 -6.00 1.32
CA PRO A 83 -13.45 -5.64 -0.04
C PRO A 83 -12.01 -5.16 -0.10
N ILE A 84 -11.34 -5.54 -1.19
CA ILE A 84 -10.00 -5.06 -1.52
C ILE A 84 -10.14 -3.68 -2.14
N THR A 85 -9.29 -2.75 -1.74
CA THR A 85 -9.22 -1.40 -2.32
C THR A 85 -7.77 -1.05 -2.56
N SER A 86 -7.46 -0.49 -3.74
CA SER A 86 -6.15 0.06 -4.01
C SER A 86 -6.00 1.40 -3.29
N MET A 87 -4.88 1.56 -2.60
CA MET A 87 -4.60 2.74 -1.81
C MET A 87 -3.24 3.30 -2.18
N LEU A 88 -3.16 4.62 -2.30
CA LEU A 88 -1.91 5.34 -2.38
C LEU A 88 -1.53 5.81 -0.97
N ILE A 89 -0.31 5.53 -0.56
CA ILE A 89 0.19 5.82 0.79
C ILE A 89 1.40 6.72 0.63
N ASN A 90 1.33 7.92 1.20
CA ASN A 90 2.47 8.80 1.36
C ASN A 90 3.25 8.37 2.61
N ILE A 91 4.28 7.56 2.41
CA ILE A 91 5.08 6.96 3.50
C ILE A 91 5.94 7.99 4.24
N HIS A 92 6.16 9.16 3.65
CA HIS A 92 6.98 10.22 4.22
C HIS A 92 6.18 11.23 5.04
N MET A 93 4.96 11.57 4.60
CA MET A 93 4.08 12.49 5.33
C MET A 93 3.12 11.76 6.27
N GLY A 94 2.97 10.45 6.10
CA GLY A 94 2.00 9.68 6.86
C GLY A 94 0.58 10.02 6.43
N GLU A 95 0.32 10.01 5.13
CA GLU A 95 -1.01 10.27 4.57
C GLU A 95 -1.40 9.13 3.64
N TYR A 96 -2.69 8.96 3.39
CA TYR A 96 -3.17 7.98 2.42
C TYR A 96 -4.40 8.46 1.67
N ALA A 97 -4.59 7.92 0.46
CA ALA A 97 -5.73 8.18 -0.39
C ALA A 97 -6.29 6.87 -0.96
N SER A 98 -7.55 6.60 -0.64
CA SER A 98 -8.31 5.49 -1.23
C SER A 98 -8.58 5.78 -2.70
N LEU A 99 -8.45 4.76 -3.56
CA LEU A 99 -8.91 4.81 -4.95
C LEU A 99 -10.35 4.27 -5.11
N ASP A 100 -11.01 3.93 -4.01
CA ASP A 100 -12.40 3.46 -3.88
C ASP A 100 -12.75 2.21 -4.69
N HIS A 101 -11.72 1.57 -5.26
CA HIS A 101 -11.84 0.40 -6.09
C HIS A 101 -10.54 -0.40 -6.06
N TRP A 102 -10.63 -1.68 -6.40
CA TRP A 102 -9.48 -2.55 -6.55
C TRP A 102 -8.93 -2.44 -7.97
N TYR A 103 -7.64 -2.19 -8.12
CA TYR A 103 -6.92 -2.21 -9.39
C TYR A 103 -5.72 -3.15 -9.25
N ASN A 104 -5.83 -4.34 -9.84
CA ASN A 104 -4.84 -5.42 -9.75
C ASN A 104 -3.86 -5.42 -10.93
N HIS A 105 -4.03 -4.52 -11.89
CA HIS A 105 -3.13 -4.32 -13.02
C HIS A 105 -2.70 -2.86 -13.07
N ILE A 106 -1.40 -2.63 -13.13
CA ILE A 106 -0.79 -1.30 -13.02
C ILE A 106 0.20 -1.15 -14.19
N SER A 107 0.05 -0.09 -14.99
CA SER A 107 0.98 0.27 -16.06
C SER A 107 1.47 1.70 -15.85
N ILE A 108 2.78 1.90 -15.92
CA ILE A 108 3.41 3.23 -15.84
C ILE A 108 3.58 3.74 -17.27
N GLU A 109 2.80 4.74 -17.62
CA GLU A 109 2.81 5.35 -18.95
C GLU A 109 3.47 6.74 -18.90
N GLN A 110 3.92 7.24 -20.05
CA GLN A 110 4.58 8.56 -20.16
C GLN A 110 3.74 9.73 -19.61
N ASN A 111 2.41 9.57 -19.51
CA ASN A 111 1.46 10.61 -19.10
C ASN A 111 0.75 10.32 -17.77
N GLY A 112 1.26 9.38 -16.97
CA GLY A 112 0.71 9.02 -15.66
C GLY A 112 0.57 7.53 -15.44
N LEU A 113 -0.05 7.16 -14.32
CA LEU A 113 -0.29 5.78 -13.95
C LEU A 113 -1.64 5.30 -14.48
N GLU A 114 -1.65 4.22 -15.25
CA GLU A 114 -2.88 3.53 -15.63
C GLU A 114 -3.14 2.37 -14.67
N LEU A 115 -4.34 2.36 -14.10
CA LEU A 115 -4.82 1.36 -13.16
C LEU A 115 -6.00 0.64 -13.76
N LYS A 116 -5.96 -0.67 -13.79
CA LYS A 116 -7.01 -1.51 -14.35
C LYS A 116 -7.42 -2.61 -13.37
N ASN A 117 -8.72 -2.86 -13.33
CA ASN A 117 -9.29 -4.04 -12.71
C ASN A 117 -9.56 -5.07 -13.80
N ASP A 118 -8.88 -6.22 -13.74
CA ASP A 118 -9.04 -7.27 -14.76
C ASP A 118 -10.34 -8.09 -14.59
N TYR A 119 -11.03 -7.98 -13.45
CA TYR A 119 -12.28 -8.68 -13.19
C TYR A 119 -13.51 -7.94 -13.71
N ASP A 120 -13.63 -6.65 -13.44
CA ASP A 120 -14.77 -5.82 -13.87
C ASP A 120 -14.45 -4.90 -15.06
N GLY A 121 -13.19 -4.83 -15.47
CA GLY A 121 -12.72 -4.06 -16.62
C GLY A 121 -12.59 -2.56 -16.39
N LYS A 122 -12.79 -2.05 -15.16
CA LYS A 122 -12.64 -0.62 -14.88
C LYS A 122 -11.20 -0.18 -15.04
N VAL A 123 -11.04 1.00 -15.62
CA VAL A 123 -9.75 1.66 -15.81
C VAL A 123 -9.80 3.04 -15.16
N ARG A 124 -8.69 3.44 -14.53
CA ARG A 124 -8.49 4.76 -13.93
C ARG A 124 -7.08 5.24 -14.26
N THR A 125 -6.97 6.44 -14.80
CA THR A 125 -5.67 7.08 -15.06
C THR A 125 -5.39 8.13 -13.97
N LEU A 126 -4.30 7.97 -13.23
CA LEU A 126 -3.81 8.96 -12.28
C LEU A 126 -2.77 9.85 -12.96
N LYS A 127 -3.19 11.09 -13.29
CA LYS A 127 -2.31 12.13 -13.85
C LYS A 127 -1.83 13.15 -12.83
N ASN A 128 -2.61 13.33 -11.76
CA ASN A 128 -2.30 14.27 -10.69
C ASN A 128 -2.75 13.65 -9.38
N ILE A 129 -1.75 13.29 -8.58
CA ILE A 129 -1.89 12.59 -7.31
C ILE A 129 -2.36 13.55 -6.21
N ASP A 130 -2.01 14.84 -6.29
CA ASP A 130 -2.39 15.88 -5.33
C ASP A 130 -3.90 16.15 -5.28
N LYS A 131 -4.64 15.79 -6.34
CA LYS A 131 -6.10 15.93 -6.41
C LYS A 131 -6.87 14.80 -5.74
N LEU A 132 -6.18 13.79 -5.22
CA LEU A 132 -6.83 12.74 -4.45
C LEU A 132 -7.28 13.28 -3.09
N HIS A 133 -8.26 12.61 -2.49
CA HIS A 133 -8.71 12.93 -1.15
C HIS A 133 -7.77 12.26 -0.13
N TRP A 134 -6.76 13.02 0.30
CA TRP A 134 -5.76 12.60 1.26
C TRP A 134 -6.29 12.68 2.70
N LEU A 135 -6.00 11.64 3.47
CA LEU A 135 -6.27 11.55 4.90
C LEU A 135 -4.93 11.42 5.64
N ALA A 136 -4.73 12.26 6.66
CA ALA A 136 -3.59 12.16 7.54
C ALA A 136 -3.71 10.94 8.46
N LEU A 137 -2.59 10.29 8.73
CA LEU A 137 -2.45 9.29 9.77
C LEU A 137 -2.12 10.02 11.07
N ASP A 138 -3.09 10.07 11.98
CA ASP A 138 -2.86 10.67 13.30
C ASP A 138 -2.10 9.68 14.20
N ALA A 139 -0.99 10.15 14.78
CA ALA A 139 -0.18 9.38 15.73
C ALA A 139 -0.87 9.14 17.10
N GLU A 140 -2.04 9.76 17.36
CA GLU A 140 -2.70 9.75 18.68
C GLU A 140 -3.80 8.69 18.87
N SER A 141 -3.75 7.56 18.17
CA SER A 141 -4.79 6.51 18.30
C SER A 141 -4.50 5.39 19.30
N GLU A 142 -3.47 5.50 20.15
CA GLU A 142 -3.13 4.46 21.16
C GLU A 142 -3.47 4.76 22.64
N GLU A 143 -4.07 5.89 23.02
CA GLU A 143 -4.45 6.13 24.44
C GLU A 143 -5.96 6.18 24.74
N ARG A 144 -6.77 5.34 24.06
CA ARG A 144 -8.17 5.11 24.49
C ARG A 144 -8.52 3.63 24.51
N ASN A 145 -8.06 2.94 25.55
CA ASN A 145 -8.79 1.83 26.19
C ASN A 145 -8.34 1.66 27.64
#